data_AF-A0A933X001-F1
#
_entry.id   AF-A0A933X001-F1
#
_cell.length_a   1.000
_cell.length_b   1.000
_cell.length_c   1.000
_cell.angle_alpha   90.00
_cell.angle_beta   90.00
_cell.angle_gamma   90.00
#
_symmetry.space_group_name_H-M   'P 1'
#
loop_
_entity.id
_entity.type
_entity.pdbx_description
1 polymer ?
#
loop_
_entity_poly.entity_id
_entity_poly.type
_entity_poly.pdbx_seq_one_letter_code
_entity_poly.pdbx_strand_id
1 'polypeptide(L)'
;MNLKKTLAVVGVAGLATAALAWQLTITPVLKNPLPKYLPGAWLLDKEMTLKLAPESRMAKFTELAFTNDSNVLDKLSNAMDRLKDKNLIMAGMLTIDGNTHPYVIHEKDGCNTLIWFHQGVDTKVGDPVAKCISLIPASEPTNDLLFLGDENGARKSSVCYKRK
;
A
#
# COMPACT_ATOMS: atom_id res chain seq x y z
N MET A 1 -65.47 20.26 -37.27
CA MET A 1 -65.13 21.37 -36.35
C MET A 1 -64.05 20.88 -35.41
N ASN A 2 -62.96 21.64 -35.33
CA ASN A 2 -61.70 21.34 -34.65
C ASN A 2 -61.84 21.16 -33.12
N LEU A 3 -61.04 20.27 -32.52
CA LEU A 3 -59.89 20.68 -31.70
C LEU A 3 -59.05 19.45 -31.27
N LYS A 4 -57.80 19.38 -31.76
CA LYS A 4 -56.73 18.60 -31.14
C LYS A 4 -56.39 19.25 -29.79
N LYS A 5 -56.20 18.47 -28.72
CA LYS A 5 -55.56 18.94 -27.48
C LYS A 5 -54.37 18.06 -27.10
N THR A 6 -53.34 18.78 -26.68
CA THR A 6 -51.92 18.49 -26.63
C THR A 6 -51.50 17.74 -25.35
N LEU A 7 -50.34 17.08 -25.42
CA LEU A 7 -49.48 16.49 -24.37
C LEU A 7 -49.49 17.20 -23.01
N ALA A 8 -49.30 16.40 -21.94
CA ALA A 8 -48.28 16.68 -20.93
C ALA A 8 -47.87 15.37 -20.21
N VAL A 9 -46.77 14.76 -20.64
CA VAL A 9 -46.02 13.78 -19.83
C VAL A 9 -45.16 14.59 -18.88
N VAL A 10 -45.53 14.66 -17.60
CA VAL A 10 -44.67 15.23 -16.57
C VAL A 10 -43.75 14.12 -16.07
N GLY A 11 -42.56 14.06 -16.66
CA GLY A 11 -41.46 13.25 -16.15
C GLY A 11 -40.93 13.86 -14.86
N VAL A 12 -40.97 13.11 -13.77
CA VAL A 12 -40.12 13.35 -12.62
C VAL A 12 -38.91 12.43 -12.79
N ALA A 13 -37.94 12.89 -13.58
CA ALA A 13 -36.61 12.31 -13.55
C ALA A 13 -35.99 12.71 -12.20
N GLY A 14 -36.16 11.85 -11.20
CA GLY A 14 -35.38 11.93 -9.98
C GLY A 14 -33.91 11.83 -10.37
N LEU A 15 -33.19 12.94 -10.30
CA LEU A 15 -31.73 12.94 -10.32
C LEU A 15 -31.31 12.21 -9.06
N ALA A 16 -31.10 10.89 -9.18
CA ALA A 16 -30.31 10.15 -8.23
C ALA A 16 -28.90 10.71 -8.34
N THR A 17 -28.58 11.69 -7.49
CA THR A 17 -27.21 12.13 -7.26
C THR A 17 -26.52 10.96 -6.59
N ALA A 18 -26.02 10.02 -7.39
CA ALA A 18 -25.10 9.00 -6.92
C ALA A 18 -23.88 9.76 -6.41
N ALA A 19 -23.77 9.89 -5.09
CA ALA A 19 -22.55 10.29 -4.46
C ALA A 19 -21.50 9.26 -4.91
N LEU A 20 -20.61 9.67 -5.82
CA LEU A 20 -19.43 8.90 -6.16
C LEU A 20 -18.59 8.84 -4.88
N ALA A 21 -18.79 7.79 -4.10
CA ALA A 21 -17.85 7.43 -3.05
C ALA A 21 -16.52 7.19 -3.75
N TRP A 22 -15.52 8.01 -3.43
CA TRP A 22 -14.16 7.85 -3.95
C TRP A 22 -13.61 6.53 -3.42
N GLN A 23 -13.69 5.48 -4.23
CA GLN A 23 -13.14 4.17 -3.88
C GLN A 23 -11.64 4.17 -4.20
N LEU A 24 -10.81 3.96 -3.17
CA LEU A 24 -9.41 3.63 -3.38
C LEU A 24 -9.34 2.36 -4.23
N THR A 25 -8.67 2.46 -5.38
CA THR A 25 -8.53 1.34 -6.30
C THR A 25 -7.05 1.02 -6.46
N ILE A 26 -6.71 -0.26 -6.37
CA ILE A 26 -5.36 -0.73 -6.71
C ILE A 26 -5.22 -0.64 -8.23
N THR A 27 -4.27 0.18 -8.69
CA THR A 27 -3.94 0.26 -10.11
C THR A 27 -2.77 -0.70 -10.37
N PRO A 28 -2.98 -1.82 -11.08
CA PRO A 28 -1.91 -2.76 -11.34
C PRO A 28 -0.86 -2.10 -12.24
N VAL A 29 0.35 -1.92 -11.72
CA VAL A 29 1.48 -1.47 -12.54
C VAL A 29 2.13 -2.69 -13.17
N LEU A 30 1.88 -2.89 -14.47
CA LEU A 30 2.29 -4.06 -15.26
C LEU A 30 3.79 -4.40 -15.19
N LYS A 31 4.64 -3.46 -14.76
CA LYS A 31 6.10 -3.65 -14.64
C LYS A 31 6.60 -3.75 -13.20
N ASN A 32 5.75 -3.57 -12.19
CA ASN A 32 6.20 -3.53 -10.81
C ASN A 32 6.30 -4.96 -10.24
N PRO A 33 7.48 -5.40 -9.76
CA PRO A 33 7.64 -6.76 -9.24
C PRO A 33 6.97 -6.96 -7.88
N LEU A 34 6.72 -5.90 -7.10
CA LEU A 34 6.24 -6.01 -5.72
C LEU A 34 4.93 -6.81 -5.58
N PRO A 35 3.85 -6.53 -6.35
CA PRO A 35 2.63 -7.34 -6.38
C PRO A 35 2.83 -8.86 -6.36
N LYS A 36 3.80 -9.34 -7.12
CA LYS A 36 4.04 -10.77 -7.32
C LYS A 36 5.01 -11.37 -6.30
N TYR A 37 6.09 -10.65 -5.97
CA TYR A 37 7.22 -11.21 -5.21
C TYR A 37 7.23 -10.81 -3.74
N LEU A 38 6.58 -9.72 -3.34
CA LEU A 38 6.61 -9.28 -1.95
C LEU A 38 5.90 -10.21 -0.94
N PRO A 39 4.72 -10.80 -1.25
CA PRO A 39 4.00 -11.64 -0.28
C PRO A 39 4.85 -12.81 0.22
N GLY A 40 4.79 -13.11 1.51
CA GLY A 40 5.61 -14.11 2.19
C GLY A 40 6.44 -13.55 3.35
N ALA A 41 7.24 -14.40 3.97
CA ALA A 41 8.08 -14.08 5.11
C ALA A 41 9.49 -13.64 4.71
N TRP A 42 10.06 -12.74 5.50
CA TRP A 42 11.33 -12.08 5.30
C TRP A 42 12.07 -11.98 6.63
N LEU A 43 13.35 -12.31 6.62
CA LEU A 43 14.21 -12.29 7.80
C LEU A 43 15.29 -11.23 7.62
N LEU A 44 15.61 -10.50 8.69
CA LEU A 44 16.68 -9.52 8.69
C LEU A 44 18.01 -10.14 8.27
N ASP A 45 18.60 -9.64 7.19
CA ASP A 45 19.97 -9.93 6.83
C ASP A 45 20.89 -8.94 7.58
N LYS A 46 21.36 -9.38 8.75
CA LYS A 46 22.21 -8.56 9.62
C LYS A 46 23.51 -8.17 8.94
N GLU A 47 24.11 -9.09 8.18
CA GLU A 47 25.40 -8.84 7.53
C GLU A 47 25.26 -7.80 6.43
N MET A 48 24.27 -7.95 5.55
CA MET A 48 24.01 -6.99 4.49
C MET A 48 23.56 -5.64 5.05
N THR A 49 22.72 -5.64 6.08
CA THR A 49 22.27 -4.42 6.76
C THR A 49 23.45 -3.62 7.33
N LEU A 50 24.41 -4.30 7.97
CA LEU A 50 25.63 -3.65 8.47
C LEU A 50 26.49 -3.07 7.36
N LYS A 51 26.53 -3.70 6.18
CA LYS A 51 27.25 -3.19 5.00
C LYS A 51 26.58 -1.96 4.39
N LEU A 52 25.26 -1.89 4.42
CA LEU A 52 24.50 -0.79 3.83
C LEU A 52 24.57 0.49 4.67
N ALA A 53 24.24 0.39 5.96
CA ALA A 53 24.16 1.54 6.83
C ALA A 53 24.37 1.14 8.31
N PRO A 54 25.63 0.96 8.74
CA PRO A 54 25.93 0.49 10.09
C PRO A 54 25.37 1.44 11.17
N GLU A 55 25.40 2.75 10.88
CA GLU A 55 24.93 3.85 11.75
C GLU A 55 23.46 4.22 11.57
N SER A 56 22.69 3.43 10.80
CA SER A 56 21.30 3.80 10.55
C SER A 56 20.47 3.80 11.84
N ARG A 57 19.75 4.91 12.06
CA ARG A 57 18.74 5.05 13.13
C ARG A 57 17.42 4.34 12.80
N MET A 58 17.32 3.71 11.62
CA MET A 58 16.10 3.03 11.21
C MET A 58 15.88 1.79 12.08
N ALA A 59 14.64 1.57 12.50
CA ALA A 59 14.26 0.37 13.25
C ALA A 59 14.59 -0.88 12.42
N LYS A 60 15.32 -1.82 13.04
CA LYS A 60 15.69 -3.11 12.47
C LYS A 60 14.77 -4.15 13.07
N PHE A 61 13.76 -4.56 12.31
CA PHE A 61 12.84 -5.63 12.72
C PHE A 61 13.49 -6.97 12.44
N THR A 62 13.18 -7.99 13.24
CA THR A 62 13.80 -9.30 13.04
C THR A 62 13.10 -10.05 11.91
N GLU A 63 11.78 -10.03 11.91
CA GLU A 63 10.94 -10.72 10.94
C GLU A 63 9.85 -9.80 10.40
N LEU A 64 9.65 -9.86 9.09
CA LEU A 64 8.56 -9.20 8.37
C LEU A 64 7.79 -10.25 7.57
N ALA A 65 6.47 -10.18 7.55
CA ALA A 65 5.66 -11.00 6.67
C ALA A 65 4.59 -10.17 5.99
N PHE A 66 4.51 -10.29 4.66
CA PHE A 66 3.52 -9.58 3.86
C PHE A 66 2.45 -10.55 3.36
N THR A 67 1.20 -10.14 3.46
CA THR A 67 0.06 -10.85 2.86
C THR A 67 -0.71 -9.85 2.03
N ASN A 68 -1.16 -10.28 0.84
CA ASN A 68 -1.98 -9.44 -0.04
C ASN A 68 -3.44 -9.58 0.39
N ASP A 69 -4.10 -8.46 0.71
CA ASP A 69 -5.52 -8.42 1.07
C ASP A 69 -6.10 -7.07 0.62
N SER A 70 -6.83 -7.09 -0.50
CA SER A 70 -7.44 -5.89 -1.08
C SER A 70 -8.54 -5.29 -0.18
N ASN A 71 -9.14 -6.09 0.71
CA ASN A 71 -10.20 -5.62 1.61
C ASN A 71 -9.66 -4.71 2.72
N VAL A 72 -8.33 -4.59 2.84
CA VAL A 72 -7.69 -3.64 3.76
C VAL A 72 -8.02 -2.19 3.41
N LEU A 73 -8.31 -1.89 2.13
CA LEU A 73 -8.70 -0.54 1.73
C LEU A 73 -9.99 -0.08 2.43
N ASP A 74 -10.94 -0.99 2.67
CA ASP A 74 -12.18 -0.67 3.40
C ASP A 74 -11.89 -0.34 4.88
N LYS A 75 -10.92 -1.05 5.48
CA LYS A 75 -10.45 -0.80 6.85
C LYS A 75 -9.70 0.53 6.97
N LEU A 76 -9.17 1.04 5.87
CA LEU A 76 -8.46 2.32 5.78
C LEU A 76 -9.37 3.47 5.33
N SER A 77 -10.70 3.32 5.42
CA SER A 77 -11.68 4.37 5.10
C SER A 77 -11.35 5.73 5.75
N ASN A 78 -10.94 5.72 7.02
CA ASN A 78 -10.52 6.92 7.77
C ASN A 78 -9.20 7.55 7.28
N ALA A 79 -8.41 6.82 6.48
CA ALA A 79 -7.16 7.29 5.90
C ALA A 79 -7.27 7.60 4.39
N MET A 80 -8.47 7.48 3.79
CA MET A 80 -8.69 7.65 2.36
C MET A 80 -8.23 9.00 1.82
N ASP A 81 -8.44 10.08 2.57
CA ASP A 81 -8.03 11.42 2.15
C ASP A 81 -6.51 11.55 1.96
N ARG A 82 -5.71 10.76 2.70
CA ARG A 82 -4.25 10.74 2.57
C ARG A 82 -3.77 9.86 1.41
N LEU A 83 -4.64 8.97 0.92
CA LEU A 83 -4.32 7.97 -0.09
C LEU A 83 -4.92 8.28 -1.47
N LYS A 84 -5.91 9.19 -1.57
CA LYS A 84 -6.67 9.46 -2.80
C LYS A 84 -5.83 9.87 -4.01
N ASP A 85 -4.75 10.60 -3.82
CA ASP A 85 -3.88 11.09 -4.90
C ASP A 85 -2.65 10.20 -5.13
N LYS A 86 -2.58 9.04 -4.46
CA LYS A 86 -1.45 8.11 -4.56
C LYS A 86 -1.80 6.98 -5.52
N ASN A 87 -0.86 6.65 -6.41
CA ASN A 87 -0.98 5.47 -7.26
C ASN A 87 -0.73 4.20 -6.43
N LEU A 88 -1.80 3.67 -5.83
CA LEU A 88 -1.74 2.45 -5.01
C LEU A 88 -1.54 1.23 -5.90
N ILE A 89 -0.51 0.43 -5.61
CA ILE A 89 -0.15 -0.76 -6.39
C ILE A 89 -0.39 -2.07 -5.63
N MET A 90 -0.52 -2.01 -4.31
CA MET A 90 -0.78 -3.15 -3.44
C MET A 90 -1.38 -2.69 -2.12
N ALA A 91 -2.24 -3.52 -1.51
CA ALA A 91 -2.68 -3.38 -0.13
C ALA A 91 -2.71 -4.74 0.57
N GLY A 92 -2.57 -4.76 1.88
CA GLY A 92 -2.61 -6.02 2.62
C GLY A 92 -2.26 -5.90 4.09
N MET A 93 -1.86 -7.02 4.70
CA MET A 93 -1.44 -7.06 6.10
C MET A 93 0.06 -7.35 6.21
N LEU A 94 0.75 -6.50 6.96
CA LEU A 94 2.17 -6.58 7.28
C LEU A 94 2.31 -7.02 8.74
N THR A 95 2.96 -8.16 8.97
CA THR A 95 3.31 -8.60 10.32
C THR A 95 4.76 -8.26 10.60
N ILE A 96 5.00 -7.52 11.68
CA ILE A 96 6.33 -7.10 12.15
C ILE A 96 6.54 -7.69 13.53
N ASP A 97 7.51 -8.61 13.67
CA ASP A 97 7.85 -9.26 14.95
C ASP A 97 6.59 -9.74 15.72
N GLY A 98 5.61 -10.31 15.00
CA GLY A 98 4.35 -10.84 15.55
C GLY A 98 3.16 -9.86 15.59
N ASN A 99 3.38 -8.55 15.34
CA ASN A 99 2.30 -7.56 15.33
C ASN A 99 1.82 -7.27 13.91
N THR A 100 0.53 -7.40 13.67
CA THR A 100 -0.06 -7.25 12.32
C THR A 100 -0.67 -5.86 12.11
N HIS A 101 -0.29 -5.22 11.02
CA HIS A 101 -0.65 -3.87 10.62
C HIS A 101 -1.22 -3.86 9.20
N PRO A 102 -2.32 -3.14 8.92
CA PRO A 102 -2.71 -2.87 7.55
C PRO A 102 -1.62 -2.04 6.86
N TYR A 103 -1.34 -2.34 5.59
CA TYR A 103 -0.42 -1.57 4.77
C TYR A 103 -0.97 -1.31 3.38
N VAL A 104 -0.42 -0.28 2.76
CA VAL A 104 -0.54 0.00 1.32
C VAL A 104 0.85 0.27 0.76
N ILE A 105 1.03 -0.03 -0.52
CA ILE A 105 2.19 0.40 -1.28
C ILE A 105 1.70 1.29 -2.39
N HIS A 106 2.35 2.43 -2.53
CA HIS A 106 2.15 3.30 -3.68
C HIS A 106 3.45 3.48 -4.45
N GLU A 107 3.31 3.72 -5.75
CA GLU A 107 4.42 4.04 -6.62
C GLU A 107 4.36 5.52 -7.02
N LYS A 108 5.49 6.21 -6.96
CA LYS A 108 5.65 7.54 -7.55
C LYS A 108 7.01 7.61 -8.24
N ASP A 109 7.01 7.91 -9.54
CA ASP A 109 8.22 8.07 -10.35
C ASP A 109 9.19 6.87 -10.25
N GLY A 110 8.65 5.64 -10.20
CA GLY A 110 9.42 4.41 -10.04
C GLY A 110 9.94 4.14 -8.62
N CYS A 111 9.68 5.04 -7.67
CA CYS A 111 9.95 4.82 -6.25
C CYS A 111 8.72 4.20 -5.58
N ASN A 112 8.91 3.08 -4.90
CA ASN A 112 7.85 2.44 -4.13
C ASN A 112 7.93 2.86 -2.67
N THR A 113 6.80 3.25 -2.11
CA THR A 113 6.67 3.60 -0.70
C THR A 113 5.70 2.64 -0.03
N LEU A 114 6.20 1.90 0.95
CA LEU A 114 5.42 1.12 1.88
C LEU A 114 4.91 2.05 2.98
N ILE A 115 3.59 2.07 3.18
CA ILE A 115 2.94 2.77 4.29
C ILE A 115 2.18 1.73 5.09
N TRP A 116 2.54 1.54 6.35
CA TRP A 116 1.72 0.75 7.27
C TRP A 116 1.17 1.63 8.38
N PHE A 117 0.08 1.17 8.97
CA PHE A 117 -0.63 1.94 9.98
C PHE A 117 -0.74 1.17 11.28
N HIS A 118 -0.47 1.87 12.38
CA HIS A 118 -0.71 1.33 13.71
C HIS A 118 -2.21 1.29 14.01
N GLN A 119 -2.65 0.34 14.83
CA GLN A 119 -3.99 0.41 15.42
C GLN A 119 -4.01 1.61 16.37
N GLY A 120 -4.87 2.60 16.10
CA GLY A 120 -5.11 3.70 17.02
C GLY A 120 -6.18 3.36 18.05
N VAL A 121 -6.40 4.29 18.99
CA VAL A 121 -7.46 4.21 19.99
C VAL A 121 -8.82 4.44 19.28
N ASP A 122 -9.83 3.65 19.64
CA ASP A 122 -11.22 3.78 19.15
C ASP A 122 -11.38 3.76 17.62
N THR A 123 -10.90 2.72 16.94
CA THR A 123 -11.09 2.47 15.50
C THR A 123 -10.47 3.48 14.54
N LYS A 124 -9.71 4.45 15.07
CA LYS A 124 -8.93 5.38 14.24
C LYS A 124 -7.62 4.74 13.85
N VAL A 125 -7.23 4.92 12.59
CA VAL A 125 -5.93 4.53 12.09
C VAL A 125 -4.87 5.43 12.75
N GLY A 126 -3.88 4.85 13.42
CA GLY A 126 -2.79 5.59 14.07
C GLY A 126 -1.87 6.29 13.06
N ASP A 127 -0.82 6.95 13.54
CA ASP A 127 0.12 7.63 12.65
C ASP A 127 0.77 6.63 11.68
N PRO A 128 0.77 6.93 10.37
CA PRO A 128 1.37 6.05 9.38
C PRO A 128 2.88 6.07 9.51
N VAL A 129 3.50 4.91 9.32
CA VAL A 129 4.94 4.83 9.08
C VAL A 129 5.15 4.57 7.60
N ALA A 130 5.88 5.49 6.97
CA ALA A 130 6.24 5.42 5.56
C ALA A 130 7.72 5.06 5.40
N LYS A 131 8.01 4.09 4.54
CA LYS A 131 9.36 3.67 4.15
C LYS A 131 9.46 3.47 2.66
N CYS A 132 10.60 3.83 2.07
CA CYS A 132 10.93 3.38 0.73
C CYS A 132 11.15 1.87 0.76
N ILE A 133 10.57 1.18 -0.22
CA ILE A 133 10.68 -0.28 -0.38
C ILE A 133 11.25 -0.61 -1.76
N SER A 134 12.21 -1.52 -1.80
CA SER A 134 12.77 -2.03 -3.05
C SER A 134 12.96 -3.53 -2.94
N LEU A 135 12.58 -4.28 -3.98
CA LEU A 135 12.72 -5.72 -4.03
C LEU A 135 13.57 -6.08 -5.24
N ILE A 136 14.61 -6.88 -5.01
CA ILE A 136 15.47 -7.43 -6.05
C ILE A 136 15.13 -8.92 -6.16
N PRO A 137 14.38 -9.33 -7.20
CA PRO A 137 14.07 -10.74 -7.39
C PRO A 137 15.31 -11.48 -7.89
N ALA A 138 15.59 -12.64 -7.32
CA ALA A 138 16.65 -13.53 -7.77
C ALA A 138 16.09 -14.61 -8.70
N SER A 139 16.97 -15.34 -9.39
CA SER A 139 16.56 -16.52 -10.19
C SER A 139 15.90 -17.60 -9.32
N GLU A 140 16.33 -17.71 -8.07
CA GLU A 140 15.73 -18.57 -7.05
C GLU A 140 15.01 -17.69 -6.01
N PRO A 141 13.69 -17.85 -5.79
CA PRO A 141 12.92 -16.99 -4.88
C PRO A 141 13.42 -16.97 -3.43
N THR A 142 14.11 -18.02 -2.98
CA THR A 142 14.74 -18.10 -1.66
C THR A 142 15.89 -17.11 -1.48
N ASN A 143 16.42 -16.57 -2.57
CA ASN A 143 17.50 -15.59 -2.59
C ASN A 143 17.00 -14.17 -2.90
N ASP A 144 15.68 -13.95 -2.92
CA ASP A 144 15.12 -12.61 -3.08
C ASP A 144 15.60 -11.69 -1.93
N LEU A 145 15.93 -10.45 -2.29
CA LEU A 145 16.35 -9.43 -1.34
C LEU A 145 15.34 -8.29 -1.30
N LEU A 146 14.98 -7.90 -0.07
CA LEU A 146 14.07 -6.81 0.23
C LEU A 146 14.83 -5.72 0.98
N PHE A 147 14.77 -4.50 0.46
CA PHE A 147 15.42 -3.34 1.05
C PHE A 147 14.38 -2.35 1.55
N LEU A 148 14.59 -1.86 2.77
CA LEU A 148 13.82 -0.77 3.35
C LEU A 148 14.73 0.44 3.59
N GLY A 149 14.22 1.63 3.30
CA GLY A 149 14.91 2.90 3.53
C GLY A 149 13.96 4.00 3.97
N ASP A 150 14.52 5.14 4.37
CA ASP A 150 13.73 6.33 4.70
C ASP A 150 13.23 7.05 3.43
N GLU A 151 12.17 7.85 3.57
CA GLU A 151 11.54 8.59 2.46
C GLU A 151 12.50 9.52 1.67
N ASN A 152 13.68 9.82 2.23
CA ASN A 152 14.71 10.63 1.57
C ASN A 152 15.43 9.91 0.40
N GLY A 153 14.94 8.74 -0.02
CA GLY A 153 15.16 8.18 -1.36
C GLY A 153 15.70 6.75 -1.39
N ALA A 154 15.45 6.06 -2.51
CA ALA A 154 15.87 4.68 -2.80
C ALA A 154 17.40 4.45 -2.64
N ARG A 155 18.21 5.52 -2.75
CA ARG A 155 19.68 5.49 -2.56
C ARG A 155 20.12 5.36 -1.10
N LYS A 156 19.20 5.39 -0.13
CA LYS A 156 19.47 5.27 1.31
C LYS A 156 18.75 4.08 1.94
N SER A 157 18.63 2.99 1.19
CA SER A 157 18.23 1.70 1.76
C SER A 157 19.16 1.39 2.93
N SER A 158 18.59 1.29 4.12
CA SER A 158 19.33 1.19 5.36
C SER A 158 19.26 -0.19 5.98
N VAL A 159 18.28 -1.00 5.57
CA VAL A 159 18.06 -2.35 6.09
C VAL A 159 17.76 -3.29 4.94
N CYS A 160 18.32 -4.49 5.00
CA CYS A 160 18.12 -5.57 4.06
C CYS A 160 17.47 -6.77 4.76
N TYR A 161 16.51 -7.39 4.09
CA TYR A 161 15.87 -8.63 4.47
C TYR A 161 16.03 -9.64 3.35
N LYS A 162 16.15 -10.92 3.72
CA LYS A 162 16.16 -12.05 2.79
C LYS A 162 14.88 -12.86 2.95
N ARG A 163 14.47 -13.54 1.88
CA ARG A 163 13.35 -14.48 1.94
C ARG A 163 13.63 -15.57 2.99
N LYS A 164 12.60 -15.92 3.78
CA LYS A 164 12.63 -17.04 4.72
C LYS A 164 12.25 -18.34 4.03
#